data_AF-D6Z6I3-F1
#
_entry.id   AF-D6Z6I3-F1
#
_cell.length_a   1.000
_cell.length_b   1.000
_cell.length_c   1.000
_cell.angle_alpha   90.00
_cell.angle_beta   90.00
_cell.angle_gamma   90.00
#
_symmetry.space_group_name_H-M   'P 1'
#
loop_
_entity.id
_entity.type
_entity.pdbx_description
1 polymer ?
#
loop_
_entity_poly.entity_id
_entity_poly.type
_entity_poly.pdbx_seq_one_letter_code
_entity_poly.pdbx_strand_id
1 'polypeptide(L)'
;MKLVAATLLLLALTAVGNQSCATATGLSTIQVDQPPAAGTYHLLLHGCNYTNDPHTIAFFWPTEQPYTFKPYSPAFQFRLLEGLPMADALAQAHDFVNCSPHFDTARLRAVTKQPDGIIGYELRPLYVQPSPLLRRDVLQVYYRLLGAQEVRINIIPFTPLDDDRNDID
;
A
#
# COMPACT_ATOMS: atom_id res chain seq x y z
N MET A 1 21.00 -63.64 20.18
CA MET A 1 20.11 -62.80 19.36
C MET A 1 19.30 -61.86 20.26
N LYS A 2 19.98 -60.84 20.78
CA LYS A 2 19.42 -59.68 21.48
C LYS A 2 20.22 -58.49 20.96
N LEU A 3 19.61 -57.31 20.88
CA LEU A 3 20.19 -56.04 20.40
C LEU A 3 20.35 -55.89 18.88
N VAL A 4 19.25 -55.78 18.13
CA VAL A 4 19.28 -54.97 16.87
C VAL A 4 17.93 -54.26 16.61
N ALA A 5 16.83 -54.68 17.23
CA ALA A 5 15.50 -54.16 16.90
C ALA A 5 15.14 -52.80 17.53
N ALA A 6 15.94 -52.26 18.45
CA ALA A 6 15.58 -51.04 19.20
C ALA A 6 16.12 -49.73 18.58
N THR A 7 16.95 -49.81 17.54
CA THR A 7 17.72 -48.65 17.03
C THR A 7 17.25 -48.12 15.68
N LEU A 8 16.17 -48.68 15.11
CA LEU A 8 15.62 -48.25 13.81
C LEU A 8 14.33 -47.41 13.93
N LEU A 9 13.73 -47.30 15.12
CA LEU A 9 12.51 -46.52 15.35
C LEU A 9 12.80 -45.08 15.83
N LEU A 10 14.07 -44.72 16.05
CA LEU A 10 14.45 -43.41 16.59
C LEU A 10 15.06 -42.45 15.54
N LEU A 11 15.09 -42.83 14.26
CA LEU A 11 15.62 -41.99 13.17
C LEU A 11 14.55 -41.39 12.24
N ALA A 12 13.26 -41.59 12.53
CA ALA A 12 12.16 -41.05 11.74
C ALA A 12 11.52 -39.77 12.32
N LEU A 13 12.07 -39.21 13.41
CA LEU A 13 11.39 -38.17 14.21
C LEU A 13 12.02 -36.76 14.15
N THR A 14 13.01 -36.49 13.29
CA THR A 14 13.78 -35.22 13.37
C THR A 14 13.86 -34.38 12.09
N ALA A 15 13.05 -34.62 11.08
CA ALA A 15 13.16 -33.89 9.79
C ALA A 15 11.92 -33.07 9.39
N VAL A 16 11.09 -32.64 10.34
CA VAL A 16 10.11 -31.55 10.09
C VAL A 16 10.55 -30.31 10.86
N GLY A 17 11.78 -29.86 10.57
CA GLY A 17 12.19 -28.51 10.88
C GLY A 17 11.33 -27.57 10.05
N ASN A 18 10.35 -26.92 10.70
CA ASN A 18 9.62 -25.82 10.13
C ASN A 18 10.63 -24.79 9.62
N GLN A 19 10.86 -24.80 8.31
CA GLN A 19 11.51 -23.68 7.62
C GLN A 19 10.52 -22.53 7.61
N SER A 20 10.32 -21.91 8.77
CA SER A 20 9.85 -20.54 8.83
C SER A 20 11.04 -19.66 8.48
N CYS A 21 11.48 -19.72 7.22
CA CYS A 21 12.08 -18.55 6.60
C CYS A 21 10.97 -17.50 6.62
N ALA A 22 10.96 -16.67 7.66
CA ALA A 22 10.30 -15.39 7.61
C ALA A 22 11.08 -14.56 6.58
N THR A 23 10.89 -14.88 5.29
CA THR A 23 11.21 -13.97 4.21
C THR A 23 10.46 -12.71 4.57
N ALA A 24 11.19 -11.62 4.83
CA ALA A 24 10.57 -10.33 5.07
C ALA A 24 9.71 -10.01 3.85
N THR A 25 8.42 -10.34 3.92
CA THR A 25 7.42 -10.04 2.89
C THR A 25 7.12 -8.56 3.02
N GLY A 26 8.04 -7.75 2.54
CA GLY A 26 7.89 -6.31 2.46
C GLY A 26 6.82 -5.94 1.45
N LEU A 27 6.00 -4.96 1.81
CA LEU A 27 5.19 -4.25 0.84
C LEU A 27 6.07 -3.20 0.16
N SER A 28 5.97 -3.09 -1.16
CA SER A 28 6.71 -2.11 -1.94
C SER A 28 5.83 -1.45 -2.98
N THR A 29 6.28 -0.32 -3.52
CA THR A 29 5.53 0.43 -4.53
C THR A 29 6.35 0.67 -5.78
N ILE A 30 5.79 0.33 -6.94
CA ILE A 30 6.40 0.54 -8.25
C ILE A 30 5.52 1.48 -9.08
N GLN A 31 6.12 2.36 -9.86
CA GLN A 31 5.36 3.21 -10.78
C GLN A 31 4.80 2.36 -11.92
N VAL A 32 3.55 2.61 -12.31
CA VAL A 32 2.89 1.96 -13.44
C VAL A 32 2.12 3.00 -14.24
N ASP A 33 1.99 2.80 -15.55
CA ASP A 33 1.31 3.78 -16.41
C ASP A 33 -0.21 3.67 -16.34
N GLN A 34 -0.72 2.45 -16.22
CA GLN A 34 -2.15 2.15 -16.18
C GLN A 34 -2.42 0.98 -15.23
N PRO A 35 -3.58 0.97 -14.55
CA PRO A 35 -4.06 -0.22 -13.87
C PRO A 35 -4.69 -1.20 -14.88
N PRO A 36 -4.98 -2.45 -14.48
CA PRO A 36 -5.76 -3.38 -15.28
C PRO A 36 -7.10 -2.76 -15.69
N ALA A 37 -7.55 -3.01 -16.92
CA ALA A 37 -8.80 -2.43 -17.42
C ALA A 37 -10.06 -3.12 -16.88
N ALA A 38 -9.92 -4.36 -16.38
CA ALA A 38 -11.02 -5.21 -15.97
C ALA A 38 -10.99 -5.49 -14.46
N GLY A 39 -12.14 -5.88 -13.93
CA GLY A 39 -12.32 -6.27 -12.53
C GLY A 39 -13.11 -5.26 -11.72
N THR A 40 -13.46 -5.70 -10.52
CA THR A 40 -14.21 -4.94 -9.53
C THR A 40 -13.29 -4.57 -8.39
N TYR A 41 -13.36 -3.34 -7.92
CA TYR A 41 -12.42 -2.75 -6.99
C TYR A 41 -13.14 -2.08 -5.82
N HIS A 42 -12.49 -2.09 -4.67
CA HIS A 42 -12.72 -1.11 -3.63
C HIS A 42 -11.92 0.15 -3.95
N LEU A 43 -12.49 1.32 -3.67
CA LEU A 43 -11.86 2.64 -3.79
C LEU A 43 -11.90 3.34 -2.44
N LEU A 44 -10.74 3.68 -1.92
CA LEU A 44 -10.57 4.47 -0.71
C LEU A 44 -10.05 5.87 -1.07
N LEU A 45 -10.81 6.89 -0.71
CA LEU A 45 -10.49 8.29 -0.93
C LEU A 45 -10.11 8.93 0.40
N HIS A 46 -8.86 9.37 0.56
CA HIS A 46 -8.35 9.96 1.79
C HIS A 46 -7.95 11.43 1.58
N GLY A 47 -8.33 12.31 2.51
CA GLY A 47 -8.00 13.73 2.44
C GLY A 47 -9.04 14.54 1.67
N CYS A 48 -8.59 15.56 0.94
CA CYS A 48 -9.45 16.52 0.24
C CYS A 48 -10.53 17.17 1.15
N ASN A 49 -10.21 17.39 2.43
CA ASN A 49 -11.13 18.03 3.36
C ASN A 49 -11.17 19.56 3.15
N TYR A 50 -10.16 20.10 2.50
CA TYR A 50 -9.97 21.50 2.13
C TYR A 50 -9.18 21.57 0.82
N THR A 51 -9.26 22.71 0.14
CA THR A 51 -8.70 22.88 -1.23
C THR A 51 -7.19 22.70 -1.30
N ASN A 52 -6.46 22.80 -0.20
CA ASN A 52 -5.02 22.58 -0.14
C ASN A 52 -4.64 21.43 0.81
N ASP A 53 -5.48 20.40 0.95
CA ASP A 53 -5.20 19.25 1.81
C ASP A 53 -4.00 18.43 1.31
N PRO A 54 -2.87 18.47 2.03
CA PRO A 54 -1.67 17.80 1.59
C PRO A 54 -1.75 16.28 1.78
N HIS A 55 -2.80 15.74 2.43
CA HIS A 55 -3.02 14.30 2.65
C HIS A 55 -3.88 13.65 1.56
N THR A 56 -4.14 14.35 0.45
CA THR A 56 -5.03 13.89 -0.61
C THR A 56 -4.40 12.74 -1.40
N ILE A 57 -5.04 11.56 -1.36
CA ILE A 57 -4.60 10.35 -2.05
C ILE A 57 -5.78 9.39 -2.22
N ALA A 58 -5.77 8.62 -3.31
CA ALA A 58 -6.72 7.54 -3.54
C ALA A 58 -6.00 6.19 -3.56
N PHE A 59 -6.66 5.16 -3.04
CA PHE A 59 -6.21 3.77 -3.12
C PHE A 59 -7.31 2.92 -3.71
N PHE A 60 -6.94 1.93 -4.50
CA PHE A 60 -7.91 0.95 -4.98
C PHE A 60 -7.29 -0.42 -5.07
N TRP A 61 -8.10 -1.43 -4.75
CA TRP A 61 -7.66 -2.83 -4.76
C TRP A 61 -8.81 -3.74 -5.19
N PRO A 62 -8.51 -4.89 -5.84
CA PRO A 62 -9.52 -5.83 -6.28
C PRO A 62 -10.46 -6.27 -5.16
N THR A 63 -11.72 -6.57 -5.47
CA THR A 63 -12.64 -7.21 -4.50
C THR A 63 -12.33 -8.68 -4.30
N GLU A 64 -11.76 -9.34 -5.32
CA GLU A 64 -11.48 -10.78 -5.34
C GLU A 64 -10.05 -11.10 -4.86
N GLN A 65 -9.66 -10.53 -3.72
CA GLN A 65 -8.36 -10.82 -3.10
C GLN A 65 -8.47 -10.81 -1.57
N PRO A 66 -7.52 -11.43 -0.85
CA PRO A 66 -7.61 -11.52 0.61
C PRO A 66 -7.18 -10.24 1.33
N TYR A 67 -6.63 -9.24 0.63
CA TYR A 67 -6.06 -8.05 1.26
C TYR A 67 -7.09 -6.94 1.43
N THR A 68 -7.16 -6.37 2.63
CA THR A 68 -7.97 -5.19 2.93
C THR A 68 -7.07 -4.02 3.28
N PHE A 69 -7.29 -2.88 2.63
CA PHE A 69 -6.51 -1.66 2.82
C PHE A 69 -7.19 -0.79 3.87
N LYS A 70 -6.45 -0.40 4.90
CA LYS A 70 -6.95 0.46 5.99
C LYS A 70 -5.98 1.59 6.29
N PRO A 71 -6.41 2.85 6.16
CA PRO A 71 -5.58 3.96 6.57
C PRO A 71 -5.45 3.98 8.10
N TYR A 72 -4.31 4.46 8.57
CA TYR A 72 -4.07 4.82 9.95
C TYR A 72 -4.61 6.23 10.18
N SER A 73 -5.92 6.38 10.03
CA SER A 73 -6.63 7.64 10.23
C SER A 73 -8.05 7.39 10.75
N PRO A 74 -8.66 8.39 11.41
CA PRO A 74 -10.07 8.32 11.80
C PRO A 74 -11.00 8.16 10.60
N ALA A 75 -12.13 7.46 10.81
CA ALA A 75 -13.10 7.16 9.74
C ALA A 75 -13.66 8.40 9.01
N PHE A 76 -13.65 9.58 9.64
CA PHE A 76 -14.12 10.81 9.01
C PHE A 76 -13.13 11.41 8.00
N GLN A 77 -11.87 10.94 7.95
CA GLN A 77 -10.83 11.45 7.03
C GLN A 77 -10.81 10.72 5.68
N PHE A 78 -11.61 9.67 5.54
CA PHE A 78 -11.67 8.90 4.30
C PHE A 78 -13.08 8.42 3.97
N ARG A 79 -13.28 8.06 2.70
CA ARG A 79 -14.48 7.39 2.21
C ARG A 79 -14.08 6.08 1.54
N LEU A 80 -14.80 5.01 1.84
CA LEU A 80 -14.66 3.72 1.17
C LEU A 80 -15.87 3.51 0.27
N LEU A 81 -15.61 3.26 -1.01
CA LEU A 81 -16.58 2.87 -2.02
C LEU A 81 -16.25 1.45 -2.45
N GLU A 82 -17.24 0.58 -2.54
CA GLU A 82 -17.03 -0.85 -2.79
C GLU A 82 -17.73 -1.28 -4.07
N GLY A 83 -17.21 -2.32 -4.72
CA GLY A 83 -17.90 -2.93 -5.85
C GLY A 83 -17.86 -2.10 -7.14
N LEU A 84 -16.86 -1.23 -7.32
CA LEU A 84 -16.77 -0.36 -8.49
C LEU A 84 -16.03 -1.07 -9.65
N PRO A 85 -16.51 -0.97 -10.89
CA PRO A 85 -15.69 -1.28 -12.06
C PRO A 85 -14.39 -0.45 -12.04
N MET A 86 -13.29 -1.04 -12.49
CA MET A 86 -11.98 -0.39 -12.42
C MET A 86 -11.93 0.97 -13.13
N ALA A 87 -12.61 1.11 -14.27
CA ALA A 87 -12.72 2.38 -15.00
C ALA A 87 -13.40 3.47 -14.16
N ASP A 88 -14.51 3.13 -13.48
CA ASP A 88 -15.26 4.05 -12.64
C ASP A 88 -14.47 4.41 -11.37
N ALA A 89 -13.77 3.44 -10.79
CA ALA A 89 -12.90 3.66 -9.64
C ALA A 89 -11.74 4.61 -9.99
N LEU A 90 -11.11 4.42 -11.15
CA LEU A 90 -10.01 5.27 -11.61
C LEU A 90 -10.48 6.69 -11.94
N ALA A 91 -11.62 6.84 -12.61
CA ALA A 91 -12.20 8.14 -12.91
C ALA A 91 -12.50 8.93 -11.63
N GLN A 92 -13.19 8.30 -10.67
CA GLN A 92 -13.49 8.91 -9.38
C GLN A 92 -12.22 9.24 -8.57
N ALA A 93 -11.22 8.36 -8.60
CA ALA A 93 -9.93 8.62 -7.96
C ALA A 93 -9.25 9.85 -8.56
N HIS A 94 -9.26 9.98 -9.88
CA HIS A 94 -8.65 11.10 -10.59
C HIS A 94 -9.34 12.43 -10.27
N ASP A 95 -10.67 12.46 -10.31
CA ASP A 95 -11.46 13.64 -9.94
C ASP A 95 -11.21 14.04 -8.48
N PHE A 96 -11.09 13.06 -7.59
CA PHE A 96 -10.82 13.30 -6.17
C PHE A 96 -9.43 13.90 -5.92
N VAL A 97 -8.36 13.35 -6.53
CA VAL A 97 -7.00 13.87 -6.32
C VAL A 97 -6.75 15.22 -6.99
N ASN A 98 -7.62 15.62 -7.93
CA ASN A 98 -7.62 16.92 -8.60
C ASN A 98 -8.33 18.02 -7.79
N CYS A 99 -8.62 17.83 -6.49
CA CYS A 99 -9.40 18.82 -5.77
C CYS A 99 -8.64 20.09 -5.35
N SER A 100 -7.32 20.14 -5.60
CA SER A 100 -6.48 21.28 -5.29
C SER A 100 -6.26 22.19 -6.49
N PRO A 101 -6.29 23.53 -6.34
CA PRO A 101 -5.95 24.46 -7.41
C PRO A 101 -4.47 24.37 -7.83
N HIS A 102 -3.64 23.65 -7.07
CA HIS A 102 -2.23 23.43 -7.38
C HIS A 102 -1.96 22.07 -8.01
N PHE A 103 -2.99 21.27 -8.28
CA PHE A 103 -2.85 20.00 -8.99
C PHE A 103 -2.26 20.24 -10.38
N ASP A 104 -1.27 19.44 -10.76
CA ASP A 104 -0.72 19.43 -12.13
C ASP A 104 -1.06 18.12 -12.84
N THR A 105 -0.74 16.99 -12.20
CA THR A 105 -1.02 15.66 -12.76
C THR A 105 -1.15 14.63 -11.66
N ALA A 106 -1.61 13.42 -12.00
CA ALA A 106 -1.68 12.30 -11.09
C ALA A 106 -0.57 11.28 -11.40
N ARG A 107 -0.04 10.63 -10.36
CA ARG A 107 0.92 9.54 -10.47
C ARG A 107 0.31 8.26 -9.90
N LEU A 108 0.30 7.21 -10.71
CA LEU A 108 -0.14 5.89 -10.34
C LEU A 108 1.03 5.02 -9.90
N ARG A 109 0.87 4.29 -8.80
CA ARG A 109 1.82 3.28 -8.34
C ARG A 109 1.09 2.02 -7.93
N ALA A 110 1.63 0.87 -8.28
CA ALA A 110 1.15 -0.42 -7.82
C ALA A 110 1.76 -0.73 -6.46
N VAL A 111 0.93 -1.17 -5.51
CA VAL A 111 1.33 -1.73 -4.23
C VAL A 111 1.55 -3.22 -4.43
N THR A 112 2.75 -3.70 -4.13
CA THR A 112 3.14 -5.09 -4.36
C THR A 112 3.50 -5.77 -3.06
N LYS A 113 3.21 -7.07 -3.00
CA LYS A 113 3.61 -7.98 -1.94
C LYS A 113 4.31 -9.16 -2.59
N GLN A 114 5.54 -9.47 -2.18
CA GLN A 114 6.15 -10.73 -2.61
C GLN A 114 5.65 -11.88 -1.71
N PRO A 115 5.37 -13.07 -2.26
CA PRO A 115 5.43 -13.46 -3.69
C PRO A 115 4.15 -13.15 -4.50
N ASP A 116 3.12 -12.57 -3.88
CA ASP A 116 1.76 -12.47 -4.42
C ASP A 116 1.57 -11.48 -5.59
N GLY A 117 2.56 -10.65 -5.87
CA GLY A 117 2.52 -9.67 -6.96
C GLY A 117 1.81 -8.37 -6.56
N ILE A 118 1.01 -7.81 -7.46
CA ILE A 118 0.28 -6.56 -7.22
C ILE A 118 -0.98 -6.86 -6.39
N ILE A 119 -1.14 -6.15 -5.28
CA ILE A 119 -2.27 -6.29 -4.35
C ILE A 119 -3.16 -5.05 -4.30
N GLY A 120 -2.86 -4.03 -5.10
CA GLY A 120 -3.59 -2.77 -5.13
C GLY A 120 -2.77 -1.65 -5.74
N TYR A 121 -3.30 -0.44 -5.68
CA TYR A 121 -2.72 0.74 -6.30
C TYR A 121 -2.93 1.97 -5.42
N GLU A 122 -2.07 2.95 -5.59
CA GLU A 122 -2.23 4.33 -5.11
C GLU A 122 -2.22 5.31 -6.29
N LEU A 123 -3.14 6.25 -6.28
CA LEU A 123 -3.16 7.40 -7.20
C LEU A 123 -2.93 8.67 -6.37
N ARG A 124 -1.86 9.39 -6.72
CA ARG A 124 -1.34 10.50 -5.93
C ARG A 124 -1.31 11.79 -6.76
N PRO A 125 -1.69 12.94 -6.21
CA PRO A 125 -1.51 14.21 -6.90
C PRO A 125 -0.03 14.59 -6.92
N LEU A 126 0.42 15.10 -8.06
CA LEU A 126 1.66 15.86 -8.19
C LEU A 126 1.28 17.32 -8.35
N TYR A 127 1.83 18.15 -7.49
CA TYR A 127 1.54 19.58 -7.50
C TYR A 127 2.48 20.35 -8.42
N VAL A 128 2.02 21.52 -8.86
CA VAL A 128 2.87 22.51 -9.55
C VAL A 128 4.03 22.89 -8.63
N GLN A 129 5.25 22.91 -9.18
CA GLN A 129 6.45 23.27 -8.45
C GLN A 129 6.75 24.76 -8.66
N PRO A 130 6.55 25.65 -7.68
CA PRO A 130 6.87 27.05 -7.85
C PRO A 130 8.38 27.32 -7.72
N SER A 131 9.15 26.37 -7.19
CA SER A 131 10.61 26.44 -7.04
C SER A 131 11.26 25.05 -7.04
N PRO A 132 12.47 24.87 -7.62
CA PRO A 132 13.20 23.60 -7.60
C PRO A 132 13.42 23.00 -6.20
N LEU A 133 13.40 23.83 -5.14
CA LEU A 133 13.60 23.41 -3.76
C LEU A 133 12.37 22.72 -3.14
N LEU A 134 11.21 22.81 -3.78
CA LEU A 134 9.95 22.25 -3.26
C LEU A 134 9.60 20.94 -3.97
N ARG A 135 9.11 19.94 -3.25
CA ARG A 135 8.71 18.67 -3.87
C ARG A 135 7.36 18.82 -4.56
N ARG A 136 7.24 18.24 -5.75
CA ARG A 136 5.95 18.05 -6.44
C ARG A 136 5.11 16.98 -5.78
N ASP A 137 5.79 15.91 -5.40
CA ASP A 137 5.20 14.81 -4.65
C ASP A 137 5.44 15.07 -3.16
N VAL A 138 4.38 15.49 -2.47
CA VAL A 138 4.44 15.94 -1.08
C VAL A 138 3.95 14.89 -0.09
N LEU A 139 3.69 13.65 -0.50
CA LEU A 139 3.36 12.58 0.46
C LEU A 139 4.51 11.61 0.65
N GLN A 140 4.57 11.05 1.84
CA GLN A 140 5.25 9.81 2.17
C GLN A 140 4.16 8.82 2.59
N VAL A 141 4.14 7.66 1.94
CA VAL A 141 3.13 6.62 2.20
C VAL A 141 3.85 5.34 2.60
N TYR A 142 3.53 4.85 3.80
CA TYR A 142 4.11 3.63 4.34
C TYR A 142 3.06 2.54 4.49
N TYR A 143 3.40 1.36 4.02
CA TYR A 143 2.54 0.18 4.07
C TYR A 143 3.09 -0.82 5.07
N ARG A 144 2.22 -1.37 5.91
CA ARG A 144 2.55 -2.51 6.79
C ARG A 144 1.48 -3.57 6.68
N LEU A 145 1.90 -4.82 6.54
CA LEU A 145 0.99 -5.95 6.66
C LEU A 145 0.81 -6.26 8.15
N LEU A 146 -0.43 -6.26 8.62
CA LEU A 146 -0.84 -6.66 9.96
C LEU A 146 -1.57 -8.00 9.87
N GLY A 147 -1.00 -9.03 10.49
CA GLY A 147 -1.46 -10.40 10.32
C GLY A 147 -1.29 -10.87 8.88
N ALA A 148 -2.26 -11.61 8.35
CA ALA A 148 -2.19 -12.20 7.01
C ALA A 148 -2.78 -11.32 5.90
N GLN A 149 -3.66 -10.37 6.23
CA GLN A 149 -4.60 -9.79 5.27
C GLN A 149 -4.79 -8.27 5.38
N GLU A 150 -4.49 -7.66 6.53
CA GLU A 150 -4.72 -6.22 6.69
C GLU A 150 -3.51 -5.42 6.26
N VAL A 151 -3.67 -4.55 5.26
CA VAL A 151 -2.66 -3.60 4.82
C VAL A 151 -2.93 -2.26 5.50
N ARG A 152 -2.13 -1.93 6.52
CA ARG A 152 -2.17 -0.64 7.19
C ARG A 152 -1.40 0.40 6.37
N ILE A 153 -2.04 1.53 6.11
CA ILE A 153 -1.48 2.64 5.31
C ILE A 153 -1.25 3.84 6.23
N ASN A 154 -0.01 4.33 6.29
CA ASN A 154 0.31 5.57 6.99
C ASN A 154 0.61 6.64 5.95
N ILE A 155 -0.11 7.76 5.99
CA ILE A 155 0.01 8.86 5.04
C ILE A 155 0.57 10.06 5.81
N ILE A 156 1.73 10.53 5.39
CA ILE A 156 2.45 11.62 6.04
C ILE A 156 2.78 12.66 4.98
N PRO A 157 2.32 13.91 5.10
CA PRO A 157 2.80 15.00 4.26
C PRO A 157 4.29 15.22 4.54
N PHE A 158 5.07 15.38 3.50
CA PHE A 158 6.43 15.84 3.61
C PHE A 158 6.43 17.24 4.23
N THR A 159 6.98 17.37 5.44
CA THR A 159 7.33 18.67 5.99
C THR A 159 8.84 18.86 5.86
N PRO A 160 9.33 20.02 5.38
CA PRO A 160 10.77 20.28 5.25
C PRO A 160 11.54 20.20 6.58
N LEU A 161 10.85 20.17 7.72
CA LEU A 161 11.45 20.11 9.06
C LEU A 161 11.64 18.68 9.59
N ASP A 162 11.25 17.65 8.82
CA ASP A 162 11.42 16.25 9.22
C ASP A 162 12.72 15.61 8.69
N ASP A 163 13.57 16.35 7.97
CA ASP A 163 14.87 15.86 7.45
C ASP A 163 15.90 15.58 8.58
N ASP A 164 15.74 16.22 9.74
CA ASP A 164 16.69 16.11 10.87
C ASP A 164 16.50 14.86 11.76
N ARG A 165 15.55 13.95 11.44
CA ARG A 165 15.29 12.77 12.29
C ARG A 165 15.90 11.45 11.81
N ASN A 166 16.65 11.46 10.71
CA ASN A 166 17.35 10.27 10.20
C ASN A 166 18.80 10.13 10.72
N ASP A 167 19.24 10.99 11.64
CA ASP A 167 20.62 10.99 12.16
C ASP A 167 20.79 10.33 13.55
N ILE A 168 19.86 9.46 13.97
CA ILE A 168 20.03 8.66 15.19
C ILE A 168 19.83 7.18 14.87
N ASP A 169 20.90 6.57 14.35
CA ASP A 169 21.22 5.14 14.49
C ASP A 169 22.47 5.00 15.39
#